data_AF-A0A7J3QW12-F1
#
_entry.id   AF-A0A7J3QW12-F1
#
_cell.length_a   1.000
_cell.length_b   1.000
_cell.length_c   1.000
_cell.angle_alpha   90.00
_cell.angle_beta   90.00
_cell.angle_gamma   90.00
#
_symmetry.space_group_name_H-M   'P 1'
#
loop_
_entity.id
_entity.type
_entity.pdbx_description
1 polymer ?
#
loop_
_entity_poly.entity_id
_entity_poly.type
_entity_poly.pdbx_seq_one_letter_code
_entity_poly.pdbx_strand_id
1 'polypeptide(L)' 'MSLRSFLEQMEEKREVLHVKDAVSTNFEIAYIMKSFDENGPVLLFENVEDTETRIVANVCGTRKRICEALN' A
#
# COMPACT_ATOMS: atom_id res chain seq x y z
N MET A 1 3.75 -13.81 11.84
CA MET A 1 3.16 -13.30 10.58
C MET A 1 4.24 -12.56 9.81
N SER A 2 4.36 -12.77 8.50
CA SER A 2 5.25 -11.96 7.64
C SER A 2 4.45 -10.84 6.97
N LEU A 3 5.13 -9.80 6.48
CA LEU A 3 4.47 -8.73 5.70
C LEU A 3 3.69 -9.29 4.50
N ARG A 4 4.24 -10.31 3.81
CA ARG A 4 3.56 -10.96 2.68
C ARG A 4 2.25 -11.63 3.12
N SER A 5 2.28 -12.41 4.20
CA SER A 5 1.07 -13.06 4.72
C SER A 5 0.04 -12.06 5.26
N PHE A 6 0.47 -10.88 5.70
CA PHE A 6 -0.46 -9.82 6.11
C PHE A 6 -1.11 -9.16 4.90
N LEU A 7 -0.33 -8.86 3.84
CA LEU A 7 -0.88 -8.32 2.61
C LEU A 7 -1.88 -9.27 1.96
N GLU A 8 -1.61 -10.57 1.93
CA GLU A 8 -2.57 -11.59 1.46
C GLU A 8 -3.90 -11.54 2.24
N GLN A 9 -3.87 -11.38 3.56
CA GLN A 9 -5.09 -11.19 4.35
C GLN A 9 -5.81 -9.88 4.02
N MET A 10 -5.08 -8.80 3.69
CA MET A 10 -5.69 -7.54 3.28
C MET A 10 -6.30 -7.64 1.88
N GLU A 11 -5.72 -8.43 0.97
CA GLU A 11 -6.29 -8.72 -0.35
C GLU A 11 -7.65 -9.40 -0.23
N GLU A 12 -7.75 -10.43 0.62
CA GLU A 12 -9.02 -11.14 0.89
C GLU A 12 -10.11 -10.19 1.41
N LYS A 13 -9.72 -9.17 2.17
CA LYS A 13 -10.61 -8.13 2.70
C LYS A 13 -10.86 -6.98 1.73
N ARG A 14 -10.28 -7.01 0.53
CA ARG A 14 -10.34 -5.92 -0.47
C ARG A 14 -9.85 -4.57 0.06
N GLU A 15 -8.83 -4.63 0.92
CA GLU A 15 -8.20 -3.47 1.56
C GLU A 15 -6.88 -3.07 0.89
N VAL A 16 -6.56 -3.65 -0.28
CA VAL A 16 -5.39 -3.33 -1.09
C VAL A 16 -5.83 -2.75 -2.44
N LEU A 17 -5.21 -1.63 -2.82
CA LEU A 17 -5.36 -1.00 -4.13
C LEU A 17 -4.05 -1.15 -4.90
N HIS A 18 -4.14 -1.78 -6.07
CA HIS A 18 -3.02 -1.94 -6.98
C HIS A 18 -2.91 -0.73 -7.91
N VAL A 19 -1.76 -0.05 -7.86
CA VAL A 19 -1.39 1.01 -8.79
C VAL A 19 -0.47 0.39 -9.84
N LYS A 20 -1.03 0.19 -11.05
CA LYS A 20 -0.35 -0.49 -12.17
C LYS A 20 0.31 0.46 -13.16
N ASP A 21 -0.11 1.72 -13.15
CA ASP A 21 0.51 2.76 -13.95
C ASP A 21 1.97 2.95 -13.52
N ALA A 22 2.84 3.30 -14.47
CA ALA A 22 4.22 3.65 -14.17
C ALA A 22 4.25 4.91 -13.30
N VAL A 23 4.94 4.85 -12.17
CA VAL A 23 5.07 5.98 -11.25
C VAL A 23 6.52 6.17 -10.83
N SER A 24 6.94 7.42 -10.71
CA SER A 24 8.27 7.79 -10.25
C SER A 24 8.35 7.82 -8.72
N THR A 25 9.52 7.47 -8.18
CA THR A 25 9.83 7.71 -6.76
C THR A 25 10.01 9.20 -6.46
N ASN A 26 10.27 10.01 -7.49
CA ASN A 26 10.45 11.45 -7.38
C ASN A 26 9.08 12.16 -7.25
N PHE A 27 8.60 12.26 -6.02
CA PHE A 27 7.38 12.97 -5.59
C PHE A 27 6.03 12.42 -6.10
N GLU A 28 5.96 11.63 -7.17
CA GLU A 28 4.68 11.11 -7.68
C GLU A 28 4.03 10.13 -6.69
N ILE A 29 4.77 9.12 -6.22
CA ILE A 29 4.26 8.19 -5.19
C ILE A 29 3.79 8.94 -3.94
N ALA A 30 4.56 9.92 -3.46
CA ALA A 30 4.19 10.73 -2.30
C ALA A 30 2.92 11.56 -2.54
N TYR A 31 2.78 12.14 -3.74
CA TYR A 31 1.59 12.89 -4.14
C TYR A 31 0.34 12.00 -4.20
N ILE A 32 0.48 10.80 -4.76
CA ILE A 32 -0.60 9.81 -4.80
C ILE A 32 -0.99 9.41 -3.37
N MET A 33 -0.01 9.03 -2.54
CA MET A 33 -0.23 8.64 -1.15
C MET A 33 -1.05 9.68 -0.37
N LYS A 34 -0.74 10.97 -0.53
CA LYS A 34 -1.44 12.07 0.14
C LYS A 34 -2.96 12.09 -0.13
N SER A 35 -3.39 11.62 -1.30
CA SER A 35 -4.82 11.54 -1.64
C SER A 35 -5.56 10.45 -0.86
N PHE A 36 -4.84 9.59 -0.13
CA PHE A 36 -5.36 8.44 0.62
C PHE A 36 -5.09 8.53 2.14
N ASP A 37 -4.65 9.68 2.64
CA ASP A 37 -4.34 9.88 4.07
C ASP A 37 -5.57 9.66 4.99
N GLU A 38 -6.78 9.93 4.49
CA GLU A 38 -8.02 9.77 5.25
C GLU A 38 -8.63 8.38 5.06
N ASN A 39 -8.20 7.42 5.88
CA ASN A 39 -8.70 6.04 5.89
C ASN A 39 -8.60 5.31 4.55
N GLY A 40 -7.60 5.63 3.72
CA GLY A 40 -7.39 4.94 2.44
C GLY A 40 -6.97 3.48 2.59
N PRO A 41 -7.01 2.69 1.50
CA PRO A 41 -6.53 1.30 1.48
C PRO A 41 -5.00 1.23 1.55
N VAL A 42 -4.46 0.02 1.68
CA VAL A 42 -3.04 -0.24 1.37
C VAL A 42 -2.81 0.04 -0.10
N LEU A 43 -1.72 0.74 -0.43
CA LEU A 43 -1.34 1.03 -1.82
C LEU A 43 -0.21 0.10 -2.21
N LEU A 44 -0.36 -0.63 -3.30
CA LEU A 44 0.68 -1.46 -3.90
C LEU A 44 1.05 -0.90 -5.28
N PHE A 45 2.22 -0.26 -5.37
CA PHE A 45 2.78 0.26 -6.61
C PHE A 45 3.59 -0.85 -7.29
N GLU A 46 3.09 -1.33 -8.43
CA GLU A 46 3.65 -2.48 -9.14
C GLU A 46 4.72 -2.10 -10.16
N ASN A 47 4.63 -0.90 -10.73
CA ASN A 47 5.51 -0.41 -11.78
C ASN A 47 6.15 0.91 -11.34
N VAL A 48 7.38 0.83 -10.84
CA VAL A 48 8.12 1.98 -10.32
C VAL A 48 9.28 2.27 -11.26
N GLU A 49 9.32 3.46 -11.85
CA GLU A 49 10.25 3.78 -12.95
C GLU A 49 11.73 3.62 -12.57
N ASP A 50 12.05 3.92 -11.32
CA ASP A 50 13.44 3.96 -10.83
C ASP A 50 13.93 2.61 -10.26
N THR A 51 13.07 1.57 -10.21
CA THR A 51 13.41 0.29 -9.57
C THR A 51 12.49 -0.86 -9.96
N GLU A 52 13.08 -2.06 -10.12
CA GLU A 52 12.33 -3.33 -10.26
C GLU A 52 11.55 -3.73 -9.00
N THR A 53 11.79 -3.04 -7.87
CA THR A 53 11.17 -3.35 -6.59
C THR A 53 9.83 -2.65 -6.46
N ARG A 54 8.78 -3.45 -6.23
CA ARG A 54 7.44 -2.95 -5.89
C ARG A 54 7.44 -2.20 -4.56
N ILE A 55 6.66 -1.13 -4.48
CA ILE A 55 6.53 -0.32 -3.26
C ILE A 55 5.15 -0.56 -2.65
N VAL A 56 5.11 -0.78 -1.34
CA VAL A 56 3.86 -0.84 -0.57
C VAL A 56 3.81 0.33 0.40
N ALA A 57 2.65 0.99 0.46
CA ALA A 57 2.42 2.15 1.32
C ALA A 57 1.07 2.03 2.05
N ASN A 58 0.86 2.92 3.03
CA ASN A 58 -0.38 3.01 3.81
C ASN A 58 -0.77 1.73 4.59
N VAL A 59 0.21 0.85 4.85
CA VAL A 59 0.00 -0.42 5.58
C VAL A 59 -0.62 -0.18 6.96
N CYS A 60 -0.17 0.86 7.68
CA CYS A 60 -0.71 1.26 8.98
C CYS A 60 -1.69 2.44 8.90
N GLY A 61 -2.32 2.67 7.74
CA GLY A 61 -3.13 3.86 7.45
C GLY A 61 -4.42 4.02 8.27
N THR A 62 -4.89 2.97 8.93
CA THR A 62 -6.11 3.02 9.75
C THR A 62 -5.91 2.33 11.08
N ARG A 63 -6.62 2.79 12.11
CA ARG A 63 -6.65 2.13 13.43
C ARG A 63 -7.10 0.67 13.30
N LYS A 64 -8.11 0.40 12.46
CA LYS A 64 -8.61 -0.94 12.16
C LYS A 64 -7.47 -1.84 11.65
N ARG A 65 -6.72 -1.39 10.63
CA ARG A 65 -5.65 -2.18 10.03
C ARG A 65 -4.47 -2.40 10.98
N ILE A 66 -4.16 -1.44 11.85
CA ILE A 66 -3.19 -1.62 12.94
C ILE A 66 -3.67 -2.72 13.90
N CYS A 67 -4.93 -2.69 14.34
CA CYS A 67 -5.47 -3.73 15.23
C CYS A 67 -5.46 -5.12 14.56
N GLU A 68 -5.74 -5.20 13.26
CA GLU A 68 -5.67 -6.46 12.51
C GLU A 68 -4.25 -7.04 12.44
N ALA A 69 -3.21 -6.19 12.39
CA ALA A 69 -1.82 -6.63 12.37
C ALA A 69 -1.31 -7.15 13.73
N LEU A 70 -2.01 -6.86 14.83
CA LEU A 70 -1.62 -7.21 16.19
C LEU A 70 -2.31 -8.47 16.74
N ASN A 71 -3.34 -8.96 16.06
CA ASN A 71 -4.04 -10.21 16.39
C ASN A 71 -3.43 -11.40 15.65
#